data_AF-A0A6V7IXJ9-F1
#
_entry.id   AF-A0A6V7IXJ9-F1
#
_cell.length_a   1.000
_cell.length_b   1.000
_cell.length_c   1.000
_cell.angle_alpha   90.00
_cell.angle_beta   90.00
_cell.angle_gamma   90.00
#
_symmetry.space_group_name_H-M   'P 1'
#
loop_
_entity.id
_entity.type
_entity.pdbx_description
1 polymer ?
#
loop_
_entity_poly.entity_id
_entity_poly.type
_entity_poly.pdbx_seq_one_letter_code
_entity_poly.pdbx_strand_id
1 'polypeptide(L)'
;QISIEELDVIYKIPHCVPISAHHKWNFDDLLEKMWDYLQLVRIYTKPKGQLPDYNSPVVLNTDRRTVEDFCNKLHRSIAKEFKYALVWGSSVKHQPQKVGKDHVLCDEDVVQIVKKV
;
A
#
# COMPACT_ATOMS: atom_id res chain seq x y z
N GLN A 1 29.25 12.85 23.54
CA GLN A 1 28.12 13.71 23.18
C GLN A 1 28.42 14.26 21.80
N ILE A 2 27.52 14.11 20.83
CA ILE A 2 27.68 14.70 19.50
C ILE A 2 27.30 16.19 19.57
N SER A 3 28.04 17.05 18.88
CA SER A 3 27.69 18.47 18.74
C SER A 3 26.52 18.67 17.78
N ILE A 4 25.90 19.85 17.82
CA ILE A 4 24.77 20.17 16.92
C ILE A 4 25.28 20.27 15.48
N GLU A 5 26.48 20.82 15.30
CA GLU A 5 27.13 20.98 14.00
C GLU A 5 27.44 19.62 13.35
N GLU A 6 27.91 18.65 14.13
CA GLU A 6 28.12 17.27 13.66
C GLU A 6 26.79 16.59 13.32
N LEU A 7 25.74 16.81 14.11
CA LEU A 7 24.41 16.27 13.83
C LEU A 7 23.85 16.83 12.51
N ASP A 8 24.00 18.12 12.25
CA ASP A 8 23.58 18.77 11.00
C ASP A 8 24.29 18.20 9.77
N VAL A 9 25.56 17.81 9.90
CA VAL A 9 26.30 17.13 8.83
C VAL A 9 25.72 15.74 8.58
N ILE A 10 25.39 14.98 9.63
CA ILE A 10 24.80 13.64 9.52
C ILE A 10 23.43 13.69 8.84
N TYR A 11 22.59 14.69 9.16
CA TYR A 11 21.28 14.87 8.51
C TYR A 11 21.36 15.12 7.00
N LYS A 12 22.51 15.59 6.49
CA LYS A 12 22.73 15.80 5.05
C LYS A 12 23.19 14.53 4.33
N ILE A 13 23.55 13.47 5.05
CA ILE A 13 23.98 12.21 4.44
C ILE A 13 22.74 11.51 3.87
N PRO A 14 22.75 11.13 2.57
CA PRO A 14 21.63 10.43 1.97
C PRO A 14 21.42 9.07 2.63
N HIS A 15 20.15 8.64 2.71
CA HIS A 15 19.76 7.37 3.34
C HIS A 15 20.16 7.24 4.82
N CYS A 16 20.31 8.36 5.54
CA CYS A 16 20.61 8.39 6.97
C CYS A 16 19.43 8.95 7.77
N VAL A 17 19.12 8.31 8.90
CA VAL A 17 18.20 8.83 9.92
C VAL A 17 18.90 8.68 11.28
N PRO A 18 19.46 9.75 11.87
CA PRO A 18 20.08 9.67 13.18
C PRO A 18 18.99 9.45 14.25
N ILE A 19 19.20 8.47 15.12
CA ILE A 19 18.28 8.13 16.21
C ILE A 19 19.00 8.08 17.55
N SER A 20 18.24 8.19 18.65
CA SER A 20 18.71 7.82 19.98
C SER A 20 17.76 6.82 20.61
N ALA A 21 18.19 5.57 20.76
CA ALA A 21 17.34 4.53 21.34
C ALA A 21 17.06 4.78 22.84
N HIS A 22 18.05 5.29 23.58
CA HIS A 22 17.90 5.60 25.00
C HIS A 22 16.88 6.72 25.24
N HIS A 23 16.92 7.76 24.42
CA HIS A 23 16.01 8.91 24.53
C HIS A 23 14.76 8.80 23.66
N LYS A 24 14.66 7.74 22.84
CA LYS A 24 13.58 7.50 21.86
C LYS A 24 13.42 8.67 20.87
N TRP A 25 14.53 9.26 20.45
CA TRP A 25 14.51 10.35 19.48
C TRP A 25 14.43 9.82 18.06
N ASN A 26 13.64 10.52 17.24
CA ASN A 26 13.60 10.38 15.78
C ASN A 26 13.13 9.01 15.27
N PHE A 27 12.32 8.31 16.07
CA PHE A 27 11.71 7.05 15.66
C PHE A 27 10.59 7.24 14.64
N ASP A 28 9.89 8.36 14.72
CA ASP A 28 8.93 8.86 13.74
C ASP A 28 9.57 9.01 12.35
N ASP A 29 10.64 9.80 12.23
CA ASP A 29 11.36 9.97 10.96
C ASP A 29 11.89 8.63 10.43
N LEU A 30 12.37 7.76 11.31
CA LEU A 30 12.85 6.43 10.91
C LEU A 30 11.72 5.58 10.33
N LEU A 31 10.56 5.56 10.99
CA LEU A 31 9.39 4.81 10.53
C LEU A 31 8.84 5.38 9.22
N GLU A 32 8.79 6.70 9.08
CA GLU A 32 8.39 7.38 7.84
C GLU A 32 9.34 7.03 6.69
N LYS A 33 10.65 7.12 6.92
CA LYS A 33 11.66 6.76 5.90
C LYS A 33 11.56 5.29 5.50
N MET A 34 11.32 4.40 6.47
CA MET A 34 11.10 2.98 6.20
C MET A 34 9.85 2.77 5.34
N TRP A 35 8.73 3.44 5.66
CA TRP A 35 7.50 3.35 4.88
C TRP A 35 7.72 3.79 3.44
N ASP A 36 8.36 4.95 3.25
CA ASP A 36 8.72 5.47 1.93
C ASP A 36 9.58 4.47 1.14
N TYR A 37 10.56 3.84 1.78
CA TYR A 37 11.50 2.94 1.08
C TYR A 37 10.89 1.58 0.77
N LEU A 38 9.92 1.12 1.56
CA LEU A 38 9.24 -0.15 1.30
C LEU A 38 8.38 -0.10 0.03
N GLN A 39 8.01 1.09 -0.46
CA GLN A 39 7.25 1.30 -1.70
C GLN A 39 6.02 0.38 -1.76
N LEU A 40 5.19 0.45 -0.72
CA LEU A 40 4.00 -0.38 -0.55
C LEU A 40 2.73 0.34 -0.99
N VAL A 41 1.73 -0.44 -1.40
CA VAL A 41 0.38 0.04 -1.67
C VAL A 41 -0.62 -0.80 -0.88
N ARG A 42 -1.56 -0.14 -0.22
CA ARG A 42 -2.61 -0.70 0.62
C ARG A 42 -3.91 -0.73 -0.18
N ILE A 43 -4.46 -1.92 -0.36
CA ILE A 43 -5.73 -2.10 -1.08
C ILE A 43 -6.80 -2.58 -0.11
N TYR A 44 -7.91 -1.87 -0.04
CA TYR A 44 -9.00 -2.17 0.89
C TYR A 44 -10.03 -3.07 0.23
N THR A 45 -10.40 -4.16 0.91
CA THR A 45 -11.40 -5.10 0.39
C THR A 45 -12.81 -4.59 0.68
N LYS A 46 -13.71 -4.75 -0.29
CA LYS A 46 -15.13 -4.44 -0.13
C LYS A 46 -15.99 -5.61 -0.61
N PRO A 47 -16.49 -6.47 0.29
CA PRO A 47 -17.44 -7.50 -0.10
C PRO A 47 -18.77 -6.91 -0.60
N LYS A 48 -19.47 -7.64 -1.49
CA LYS A 48 -20.77 -7.20 -2.01
C LYS A 48 -21.78 -7.09 -0.85
N GLY A 49 -22.42 -5.92 -0.74
CA GLY A 49 -23.39 -5.63 0.32
C GLY A 49 -22.78 -5.24 1.66
N GLN A 50 -21.45 -5.17 1.76
CA GLN A 50 -20.75 -4.73 2.96
C GLN A 50 -20.00 -3.42 2.71
N LEU A 51 -19.66 -2.74 3.80
CA LEU A 51 -18.75 -1.59 3.78
C LEU A 51 -17.30 -2.08 3.55
N PRO A 52 -16.41 -1.22 3.04
CA PRO A 52 -14.99 -1.56 2.96
C PRO A 52 -14.39 -1.80 4.35
N ASP A 53 -13.50 -2.78 4.45
CA ASP A 53 -12.69 -2.98 5.65
C ASP A 53 -11.40 -2.14 5.56
N TYR A 54 -11.32 -1.08 6.37
CA TYR A 54 -10.16 -0.20 6.44
C TYR A 54 -9.11 -0.61 7.49
N ASN A 55 -9.41 -1.63 8.32
CA ASN A 55 -8.49 -2.08 9.36
C ASN A 55 -7.47 -3.09 8.84
N SER A 56 -7.83 -3.88 7.82
CA SER A 56 -7.01 -4.97 7.29
C SER A 56 -6.78 -4.83 5.77
N PRO A 57 -5.95 -3.87 5.32
CA PRO A 57 -5.63 -3.75 3.90
C PRO A 57 -4.81 -4.94 3.40
N VAL A 58 -5.00 -5.29 2.13
CA VAL A 58 -4.08 -6.16 1.42
C VAL A 58 -2.92 -5.30 0.93
N VAL A 59 -1.73 -5.58 1.47
CA VAL A 59 -0.52 -4.83 1.13
C VAL A 59 0.21 -5.50 -0.03
N LEU A 60 0.43 -4.73 -1.09
CA LEU A 60 1.18 -5.11 -2.29
C LEU A 60 2.43 -4.23 -2.44
N ASN A 61 3.40 -4.69 -3.22
CA ASN A 61 4.55 -3.88 -3.60
C ASN A 61 4.19 -3.03 -4.84
N THR A 62 4.75 -1.83 -4.96
CA THR A 62 4.52 -0.92 -6.09
C THR A 62 4.76 -1.55 -7.46
N ASP A 63 5.71 -2.49 -7.56
CA ASP A 63 6.05 -3.19 -8.81
C ASP A 63 5.04 -4.30 -9.18
N ARG A 64 4.23 -4.78 -8.23
CA ARG A 64 3.29 -5.89 -8.40
C ARG A 64 1.95 -5.57 -7.73
N ARG A 65 1.19 -4.69 -8.37
CA ARG A 65 -0.06 -4.13 -7.85
C ARG A 65 -1.22 -4.19 -8.83
N THR A 66 -1.24 -5.19 -9.71
CA THR A 66 -2.42 -5.41 -10.57
C THR A 66 -3.58 -6.00 -9.77
N VAL A 67 -4.80 -5.96 -10.33
CA VAL A 67 -5.96 -6.65 -9.76
C VAL A 67 -5.71 -8.17 -9.67
N GLU A 68 -4.95 -8.76 -10.60
CA GLU A 68 -4.54 -10.16 -10.50
C GLU A 68 -3.57 -10.42 -9.33
N ASP A 69 -2.58 -9.57 -9.12
CA ASP A 69 -1.67 -9.65 -7.96
C ASP A 69 -2.46 -9.58 -6.65
N PHE A 70 -3.42 -8.65 -6.57
CA PHE A 70 -4.33 -8.52 -5.43
C PHE A 70 -5.14 -9.81 -5.20
N CYS A 71 -5.73 -10.38 -6.25
CA CYS A 71 -6.46 -11.65 -6.15
C CYS A 71 -5.57 -12.79 -5.64
N ASN A 72 -4.34 -12.90 -6.17
CA ASN A 72 -3.38 -13.93 -5.80
C ASN A 72 -2.87 -13.77 -4.36
N LYS A 73 -2.74 -12.53 -3.88
CA LYS A 73 -2.38 -12.21 -2.50
C LYS A 73 -3.48 -12.60 -1.51
N LEU A 74 -4.74 -12.40 -1.89
CA LEU A 74 -5.89 -12.85 -1.10
C LEU A 74 -5.97 -14.38 -1.06
N HIS A 75 -6.12 -15.01 -2.23
CA HIS A 75 -6.10 -16.47 -2.37
C HIS A 75 -6.01 -16.87 -3.86
N ARG A 76 -5.12 -17.80 -4.20
CA ARG A 76 -4.85 -18.23 -5.60
C ARG A 76 -6.09 -18.71 -6.38
N SER A 77 -7.14 -19.20 -5.70
CA SER A 77 -8.37 -19.62 -6.39
C SER A 77 -9.20 -18.45 -6.91
N ILE A 78 -9.13 -17.27 -6.28
CA ILE A 78 -9.94 -16.11 -6.63
C ILE A 78 -9.62 -15.64 -8.05
N ALA A 79 -8.34 -15.65 -8.45
CA ALA A 79 -7.92 -15.27 -9.79
C ALA A 79 -8.53 -16.18 -10.89
N LYS A 80 -8.81 -17.45 -10.59
CA LYS A 80 -9.44 -18.40 -11.53
C LYS A 80 -10.92 -18.09 -11.74
N GLU A 81 -11.60 -17.73 -10.65
CA GLU A 81 -13.02 -17.38 -10.62
C GLU A 81 -13.29 -15.92 -10.99
N PHE A 82 -12.25 -15.10 -11.22
CA PHE A 82 -12.41 -13.67 -11.50
C PHE A 82 -13.22 -13.39 -12.78
N LYS A 83 -14.25 -12.54 -12.67
CA LYS A 83 -15.02 -12.00 -13.82
C LYS A 83 -14.64 -10.55 -14.12
N TYR A 84 -14.64 -9.70 -13.10
CA TYR A 84 -14.18 -8.30 -13.12
C TYR A 84 -14.02 -7.78 -11.69
N ALA A 85 -13.42 -6.61 -11.53
CA ALA A 85 -13.43 -5.87 -10.26
C ALA A 85 -14.18 -4.54 -10.41
N LEU A 86 -14.79 -4.06 -9.33
CA LEU A 86 -15.20 -2.68 -9.17
C LEU A 86 -14.18 -2.00 -8.28
N VAL A 87 -13.66 -0.86 -8.73
CA VAL A 87 -12.65 -0.10 -8.02
C VAL A 87 -13.15 1.31 -7.72
N TRP A 88 -12.89 1.77 -6.51
CA TRP A 88 -13.01 3.16 -6.08
C TRP A 88 -11.63 3.65 -5.65
N GLY A 89 -11.21 4.81 -6.15
CA GLY A 89 -9.95 5.41 -5.75
C GLY A 89 -9.28 6.13 -6.90
N SER A 90 -7.98 6.40 -6.73
CA SER A 90 -7.21 7.26 -7.63
C SER A 90 -6.78 6.55 -8.92
N SER A 91 -6.80 5.21 -8.96
CA SER A 91 -6.43 4.46 -10.17
C SER A 91 -7.49 4.49 -11.26
N VAL A 92 -8.71 4.97 -10.98
CA VAL A 92 -9.85 4.99 -11.91
C VAL A 92 -10.40 6.39 -12.11
N LYS A 93 -11.02 6.65 -13.27
CA LYS A 93 -11.57 7.97 -13.62
C LYS A 93 -12.99 8.17 -13.10
N HIS A 94 -13.73 7.08 -12.89
CA HIS A 94 -15.11 7.10 -12.40
C HIS A 94 -15.26 6.21 -11.17
N GLN A 95 -16.15 6.57 -10.25
CA GLN A 95 -16.33 5.87 -8.99
C GLN A 95 -17.72 5.25 -8.87
N PRO A 96 -17.87 3.91 -8.77
CA PRO A 96 -16.86 2.90 -9.13
C PRO A 96 -16.67 2.77 -10.64
N GLN A 97 -15.50 2.26 -11.03
CA GLN A 97 -15.23 1.81 -12.40
C GLN A 97 -15.02 0.30 -12.43
N LYS A 98 -15.59 -0.34 -13.47
CA LYS A 98 -15.36 -1.75 -13.77
C LYS A 98 -14.01 -1.92 -14.47
N VAL A 99 -13.16 -2.80 -13.94
CA VAL A 99 -11.82 -3.03 -14.46
C VAL A 99 -11.51 -4.52 -14.65
N GLY A 100 -10.50 -4.80 -15.48
CA GLY A 100 -9.97 -6.14 -15.75
C GLY A 100 -8.86 -6.54 -14.76
N LYS A 101 -8.22 -7.68 -15.04
CA LYS A 101 -7.14 -8.24 -14.22
C LYS A 101 -5.84 -7.43 -14.28
N ASP A 102 -5.55 -6.87 -15.46
CA ASP A 102 -4.32 -6.13 -15.74
C ASP A 102 -4.36 -4.69 -15.24
N HIS A 103 -5.48 -4.26 -14.65
CA HIS A 103 -5.61 -2.92 -14.09
C HIS A 103 -4.65 -2.73 -12.93
N VAL A 104 -3.84 -1.68 -12.99
CA VAL A 104 -2.86 -1.31 -11.96
C VAL A 104 -3.57 -0.51 -10.88
N LEU A 105 -3.54 -1.00 -9.65
CA LEU A 105 -4.13 -0.36 -8.48
C LEU A 105 -3.20 0.70 -7.88
N CYS A 106 -3.75 1.69 -7.21
CA CYS A 106 -3.03 2.71 -6.45
C CYS A 106 -3.21 2.51 -4.94
N ASP A 107 -2.33 3.13 -4.15
CA ASP A 107 -2.47 3.12 -2.69
C ASP A 107 -3.85 3.66 -2.30
N GLU A 108 -4.44 3.03 -1.29
CA GLU A 108 -5.77 3.29 -0.73
C GLU A 108 -6.96 3.02 -1.66
N ASP A 109 -6.77 2.37 -2.81
CA ASP A 109 -7.89 1.91 -3.63
C ASP A 109 -8.76 0.89 -2.87
N VAL A 110 -10.08 1.00 -3.05
CA VAL A 110 -11.07 0.03 -2.57
C VAL A 110 -11.46 -0.89 -3.72
N VAL A 111 -11.43 -2.21 -3.48
CA VAL A 111 -11.67 -3.23 -4.51
C VAL A 111 -12.78 -4.20 -4.08
N GLN A 112 -13.77 -4.36 -4.95
CA GLN A 112 -14.77 -5.43 -4.87
C GLN A 112 -14.59 -6.40 -6.03
N ILE A 113 -14.22 -7.65 -5.73
CA ILE A 113 -14.07 -8.71 -6.73
C ILE A 113 -15.44 -9.31 -7.07
N VAL A 114 -15.72 -9.45 -8.36
CA VAL A 114 -16.90 -10.16 -8.85
C VAL A 114 -16.47 -11.46 -9.54
N LYS A 115 -17.05 -12.57 -9.09
CA LYS A 115 -16.74 -13.91 -9.59
C LYS A 115 -17.59 -14.28 -10.82
N LYS A 116 -17.09 -15.21 -11.62
CA LYS A 116 -17.83 -15.92 -12.66
C LYS A 116 -18.92 -16.73 -11.97
N VAL A 117 -20.15 -16.65 -12.51
CA VAL A 117 -21.25 -17.53 -12.10
C VAL A 117 -21.03 -18.88 -12.75
#